data_AF-A0A176XDS8-F1
#
_entry.id   AF-A0A176XDS8-F1
#
_cell.length_a   1.000
_cell.length_b   1.000
_cell.length_c   1.000
_cell.angle_alpha   90.00
_cell.angle_beta   90.00
_cell.angle_gamma   90.00
#
_symmetry.space_group_name_H-M   'P 1'
#
loop_
_entity.id
_entity.type
_entity.pdbx_description
1 polymer ?
#
loop_
_entity_poly.entity_id
_entity_poly.type
_entity_poly.pdbx_seq_one_letter_code
_entity_poly.pdbx_strand_id
1 'polypeptide(L)'
;MLDAIQKEHFQPMKNELYQAYVAAWCFKRKIENLSHRLATETREFLLEELTSLRALANEVVLRLCNLDDDKSRFSFHAANKVLGQLSGVESVMKKKLADGVREYRKIIGTLKTQHRNRYIAHLSGNHYPDAFLVTEMVDGISGPLGAALDLISLIWGARLSFGFHLGSRDRTIDFIAEIASTRS
;
A
#
# COMPACT_ATOMS: atom_id res chain seq x y z
N MET A 1 -10.73 4.91 -19.03
CA MET A 1 -10.97 3.57 -18.47
C MET A 1 -10.30 2.56 -19.35
N LEU A 2 -9.74 1.52 -18.74
CA LEU A 2 -9.17 0.40 -19.48
C LEU A 2 -10.29 -0.49 -20.05
N ASP A 3 -10.18 -0.84 -21.32
CA ASP A 3 -10.98 -1.92 -21.93
C ASP A 3 -10.57 -3.31 -21.38
N ALA A 4 -11.21 -4.38 -21.83
CA ALA A 4 -10.93 -5.73 -21.34
C ALA A 4 -9.47 -6.17 -21.57
N ILE A 5 -8.93 -5.91 -22.77
CA ILE A 5 -7.57 -6.29 -23.14
C ILE A 5 -6.57 -5.48 -22.30
N GLN A 6 -6.80 -4.19 -22.17
CA GLN A 6 -5.96 -3.30 -21.36
C GLN A 6 -6.00 -3.67 -19.87
N LYS A 7 -7.16 -4.10 -19.35
CA LYS A 7 -7.27 -4.59 -17.96
C LYS A 7 -6.40 -5.81 -17.71
N GLU A 8 -6.28 -6.72 -18.67
CA GLU A 8 -5.36 -7.86 -18.56
C GLU A 8 -3.91 -7.38 -18.47
N HIS A 9 -3.51 -6.42 -19.31
CA HIS A 9 -2.15 -5.85 -19.30
C HIS A 9 -1.82 -5.14 -17.98
N PHE A 10 -2.80 -4.48 -17.36
CA PHE A 10 -2.64 -3.78 -16.09
C PHE A 10 -3.09 -4.57 -14.87
N GLN A 11 -3.44 -5.85 -15.03
CA GLN A 11 -3.75 -6.75 -13.91
C GLN A 11 -2.63 -6.79 -12.85
N PRO A 12 -1.33 -6.73 -13.20
CA PRO A 12 -0.28 -6.63 -12.20
C PRO A 12 -0.42 -5.42 -11.26
N MET A 13 -0.91 -4.26 -11.71
CA MET A 13 -1.19 -3.12 -10.81
C MET A 13 -2.22 -3.46 -9.75
N LYS A 14 -3.30 -4.13 -10.17
CA LYS A 14 -4.36 -4.56 -9.25
C LYS A 14 -3.82 -5.59 -8.26
N ASN A 15 -2.94 -6.48 -8.71
CA ASN A 15 -2.29 -7.45 -7.85
C ASN A 15 -1.34 -6.79 -6.84
N GLU A 16 -0.51 -5.81 -7.26
CA GLU A 16 0.36 -5.05 -6.37
C GLU A 16 -0.46 -4.36 -5.26
N LEU A 17 -1.57 -3.71 -5.63
CA LEU A 17 -2.43 -3.06 -4.65
C LEU A 17 -3.13 -4.06 -3.72
N TYR A 18 -3.59 -5.19 -4.25
CA TYR A 18 -4.17 -6.26 -3.42
C TYR A 18 -3.15 -6.76 -2.38
N GLN A 19 -1.91 -7.02 -2.78
CA GLN A 19 -0.85 -7.47 -1.86
C GLN A 19 -0.51 -6.38 -0.83
N ALA A 20 -0.51 -5.11 -1.22
CA ALA A 20 -0.33 -3.99 -0.29
C ALA A 20 -1.44 -3.98 0.78
N TYR A 21 -2.71 -4.19 0.39
CA TYR A 21 -3.84 -4.27 1.33
C TYR A 21 -3.74 -5.49 2.26
N VAL A 22 -3.35 -6.65 1.74
CA VAL A 22 -3.12 -7.87 2.55
C VAL A 22 -2.02 -7.61 3.58
N ALA A 23 -0.87 -7.10 3.15
CA ALA A 23 0.26 -6.82 4.04
C ALA A 23 -0.11 -5.78 5.10
N ALA A 24 -0.82 -4.71 4.72
CA ALA A 24 -1.30 -3.69 5.65
C ALA A 24 -2.30 -4.23 6.66
N TRP A 25 -3.20 -5.12 6.23
CA TRP A 25 -4.16 -5.76 7.13
C TRP A 25 -3.45 -6.66 8.14
N CYS A 26 -2.53 -7.52 7.69
CA CYS A 26 -1.70 -8.35 8.56
C CYS A 26 -0.88 -7.51 9.55
N PHE A 27 -0.28 -6.42 9.06
CA PHE A 27 0.49 -5.47 9.86
C PHE A 27 -0.37 -4.84 10.96
N LYS A 28 -1.52 -4.26 10.59
CA LYS A 28 -2.48 -3.67 11.54
C LYS A 28 -2.89 -4.68 12.61
N ARG A 29 -3.32 -5.87 12.21
CA ARG A 29 -3.74 -6.93 13.13
C ARG A 29 -2.64 -7.34 14.10
N LYS A 30 -1.39 -7.41 13.65
CA LYS A 30 -0.24 -7.72 14.52
C LYS A 30 0.02 -6.60 15.53
N ILE A 31 -0.05 -5.32 15.10
CA ILE A 31 0.11 -4.17 16.00
C ILE A 31 -0.99 -4.12 17.06
N GLU A 32 -2.25 -4.32 16.68
CA GLU A 32 -3.39 -4.33 17.62
C GLU A 32 -3.22 -5.36 18.75
N ASN A 33 -2.53 -6.47 18.47
CA ASN A 33 -2.27 -7.53 19.44
C ASN A 33 -0.88 -7.44 20.09
N LEU A 34 -0.07 -6.45 19.73
CA LEU A 34 1.34 -6.36 20.16
C LEU A 34 1.45 -6.17 21.68
N SER A 35 0.64 -5.29 22.28
CA SER A 35 0.67 -5.02 23.72
C SER A 35 0.40 -6.28 24.56
N HIS A 36 -0.54 -7.12 24.13
CA HIS A 36 -0.81 -8.39 24.80
C HIS A 36 0.39 -9.34 24.70
N ARG A 37 0.99 -9.47 23.51
CA ARG A 37 2.14 -10.35 23.27
C ARG A 37 3.38 -9.88 24.02
N LEU A 38 3.60 -8.57 24.12
CA LEU A 38 4.65 -7.96 24.95
C LEU A 38 4.57 -8.38 26.41
N ALA A 39 3.37 -8.61 26.94
CA ALA A 39 3.15 -9.00 28.33
C ALA A 39 3.25 -10.51 28.58
N THR A 40 3.14 -11.34 27.55
CA THR A 40 2.91 -12.79 27.69
C THR A 40 3.99 -13.66 27.06
N GLU A 41 4.86 -13.10 26.23
CA GLU A 41 5.81 -13.86 25.38
C GLU A 41 7.28 -13.59 25.74
N THR A 42 8.18 -14.40 25.18
CA THR A 42 9.64 -14.28 25.40
C THR A 42 10.25 -13.12 24.61
N ARG A 43 11.45 -12.65 25.02
CA ARG A 43 12.14 -11.54 24.34
C ARG A 43 12.53 -11.90 22.90
N GLU A 44 12.92 -13.15 22.68
CA GLU A 44 13.28 -13.70 21.38
C GLU A 44 12.07 -13.68 20.44
N PHE A 45 10.92 -14.12 20.93
CA PHE A 45 9.67 -14.06 20.18
C PHE A 45 9.27 -12.62 19.84
N LEU A 46 9.46 -11.68 20.76
CA LEU A 46 9.20 -10.27 20.50
C LEU A 46 10.11 -9.71 19.41
N LEU A 47 11.39 -10.12 19.37
CA LEU A 47 12.31 -9.75 18.30
C LEU A 47 11.86 -10.31 16.94
N GLU A 48 11.43 -11.58 16.89
CA GLU A 48 10.87 -12.21 15.68
C GLU A 48 9.62 -11.46 15.19
N GLU A 49 8.74 -11.08 16.12
CA GLU A 49 7.50 -10.39 15.80
C GLU A 49 7.74 -8.97 15.30
N LEU A 50 8.62 -8.20 15.96
CA LEU A 50 9.00 -6.85 15.50
C LEU A 50 9.71 -6.90 14.14
N THR A 51 10.53 -7.94 13.90
CA THR A 51 11.14 -8.18 12.59
C THR A 51 10.09 -8.49 11.53
N SER A 52 9.10 -9.31 11.86
CA SER A 52 7.99 -9.65 10.96
C SER A 52 7.12 -8.44 10.64
N LEU A 53 6.80 -7.61 11.65
CA LEU A 53 6.11 -6.34 11.49
C LEU A 53 6.88 -5.42 10.53
N ARG A 54 8.21 -5.35 10.68
CA ARG A 54 9.06 -4.55 9.80
C ARG A 54 9.04 -5.07 8.37
N ALA A 55 9.08 -6.39 8.17
CA ALA A 55 8.99 -6.98 6.84
C ALA A 55 7.64 -6.64 6.17
N LEU A 56 6.53 -6.74 6.90
CA LEU A 56 5.20 -6.36 6.39
C LEU A 56 5.11 -4.86 6.06
N ALA A 57 5.64 -4.01 6.94
CA ALA A 57 5.73 -2.58 6.71
C ALA A 57 6.52 -2.24 5.42
N ASN A 58 7.66 -2.89 5.22
CA ASN A 58 8.47 -2.74 4.00
C ASN A 58 7.71 -3.23 2.77
N GLU A 59 7.00 -4.35 2.88
CA GLU A 59 6.19 -4.91 1.79
C GLU A 59 5.14 -3.91 1.32
N VAL A 60 4.38 -3.30 2.24
CA VAL A 60 3.40 -2.25 1.90
C VAL A 60 4.05 -1.10 1.14
N VAL A 61 5.17 -0.59 1.66
CA VAL A 61 5.88 0.54 1.03
C VAL A 61 6.40 0.16 -0.35
N LEU A 62 6.97 -1.04 -0.50
CA LEU A 62 7.50 -1.53 -1.77
C LEU A 62 6.41 -1.65 -2.83
N ARG A 63 5.28 -2.29 -2.49
CA ARG A 63 4.14 -2.45 -3.41
C ARG A 63 3.58 -1.10 -3.86
N LEU A 64 3.46 -0.15 -2.93
CA LEU A 64 3.04 1.22 -3.27
C LEU A 64 4.08 1.96 -4.13
N CYS A 65 5.37 1.77 -3.89
CA CYS A 65 6.42 2.34 -4.74
C CYS A 65 6.38 1.78 -6.18
N ASN A 66 6.12 0.49 -6.34
CA ASN A 66 6.00 -0.15 -7.66
C ASN A 66 4.87 0.47 -8.50
N LEU A 67 3.81 0.95 -7.86
CA LEU A 67 2.72 1.65 -8.55
C LEU A 67 3.12 3.05 -9.05
N ASP A 68 4.17 3.68 -8.50
CA ASP A 68 4.71 4.98 -8.95
C ASP A 68 5.98 4.84 -9.85
N ASP A 69 6.51 3.63 -10.04
CA ASP A 69 7.74 3.40 -10.81
C ASP A 69 7.56 3.80 -12.29
N ASP A 70 8.38 4.75 -12.75
CA ASP A 70 8.35 5.27 -14.13
C ASP A 70 8.97 4.30 -15.14
N LYS A 71 9.74 3.31 -14.69
CA LYS A 71 10.32 2.24 -15.52
C LYS A 71 9.41 1.02 -15.60
N SER A 72 8.47 0.87 -14.68
CA SER A 72 7.53 -0.25 -14.66
C SER A 72 6.51 -0.14 -15.81
N ARG A 73 6.21 -1.28 -16.44
CA ARG A 73 5.17 -1.39 -17.48
C ARG A 73 3.75 -1.43 -16.91
N PHE A 74 3.63 -1.59 -15.60
CA PHE A 74 2.38 -1.76 -14.87
C PHE A 74 2.36 -0.81 -13.67
N SER A 75 2.60 0.48 -13.92
CA SER A 75 2.50 1.56 -12.95
C SER A 75 1.42 2.57 -13.34
N PHE A 76 1.12 3.50 -12.44
CA PHE A 76 0.23 4.62 -12.73
C PHE A 76 0.75 5.51 -13.85
N HIS A 77 2.06 5.63 -14.02
CA HIS A 77 2.66 6.36 -15.15
C HIS A 77 2.42 5.65 -16.48
N ALA A 78 2.64 4.32 -16.51
CA ALA A 78 2.38 3.50 -17.68
C ALA A 78 0.89 3.56 -18.07
N ALA A 79 -0.01 3.42 -17.10
CA ALA A 79 -1.45 3.53 -17.32
C ALA A 79 -1.86 4.91 -17.84
N ASN A 80 -1.33 5.98 -17.26
CA ASN A 80 -1.59 7.35 -17.72
C ASN A 80 -1.12 7.60 -19.16
N LYS A 81 0.06 7.06 -19.53
CA LYS A 81 0.57 7.14 -20.90
C LYS A 81 -0.37 6.44 -21.90
N VAL A 82 -0.79 5.22 -21.59
CA VAL A 82 -1.71 4.44 -22.45
C VAL A 82 -3.06 5.16 -22.57
N LEU A 83 -3.67 5.54 -21.45
CA LEU A 83 -4.97 6.21 -21.44
C LEU A 83 -4.94 7.60 -22.11
N GLY A 84 -3.81 8.30 -22.03
CA GLY A 84 -3.61 9.59 -22.70
C GLY A 84 -3.65 9.50 -24.23
N GLN A 85 -3.25 8.36 -24.79
CA GLN A 85 -3.21 8.11 -26.24
C GLN A 85 -4.54 7.65 -26.83
N LEU A 86 -5.50 7.23 -26.00
CA LEU A 86 -6.78 6.75 -26.47
C LEU A 86 -7.65 7.90 -27.03
N SER A 87 -8.18 7.67 -28.23
CA SER A 87 -9.29 8.42 -28.80
C SER A 87 -10.57 8.06 -28.05
N GLY A 88 -11.32 9.07 -27.57
CA GLY A 88 -12.56 8.87 -26.82
C GLY A 88 -12.48 9.04 -25.30
N VAL A 89 -11.28 9.26 -24.73
CA VAL A 89 -11.18 9.73 -23.33
C VAL A 89 -11.27 11.26 -23.31
N GLU A 90 -12.26 11.79 -22.61
CA GLU A 90 -12.48 13.24 -22.47
C GLU A 90 -11.26 13.96 -21.87
N SER A 91 -11.02 15.19 -22.32
CA SER A 91 -9.89 16.04 -21.88
C SER A 91 -9.89 16.26 -20.36
N VAL A 92 -11.06 16.45 -19.77
CA VAL A 92 -11.25 16.60 -18.31
C VAL A 92 -10.77 15.36 -17.57
N MET A 93 -11.10 14.17 -18.09
CA MET A 93 -10.67 12.91 -17.50
C MET A 93 -9.16 12.66 -17.65
N LYS A 94 -8.58 13.03 -18.80
CA LYS A 94 -7.12 12.98 -18.98
C LYS A 94 -6.40 13.89 -17.97
N LYS A 95 -6.92 15.09 -17.73
CA LYS A 95 -6.40 16.00 -16.71
C LYS A 95 -6.52 15.42 -15.30
N LYS A 96 -7.71 14.90 -14.94
CA LYS A 96 -7.95 14.26 -13.64
C LYS A 96 -6.97 13.11 -13.38
N LEU A 97 -6.69 12.29 -14.39
CA LEU A 97 -5.73 11.20 -14.28
C LEU A 97 -4.31 11.71 -14.05
N ALA A 98 -3.85 12.67 -14.86
CA ALA A 98 -2.51 13.25 -14.70
C ALA A 98 -2.31 13.93 -13.34
N ASP A 99 -3.33 14.65 -12.85
CA ASP A 99 -3.33 15.27 -11.53
C ASP A 99 -3.29 14.21 -10.42
N GLY A 100 -4.08 13.14 -10.54
CA GLY A 100 -4.08 12.01 -9.60
C GLY A 100 -2.73 11.30 -9.53
N VAL A 101 -2.08 11.04 -10.67
CA VAL A 101 -0.74 10.46 -10.72
C VAL A 101 0.30 11.37 -10.05
N ARG A 102 0.23 12.68 -10.30
CA ARG A 102 1.14 13.65 -9.66
C ARG A 102 0.95 13.70 -8.16
N GLU A 103 -0.29 13.69 -7.70
CA GLU A 103 -0.59 13.73 -6.28
C GLU A 103 -0.16 12.44 -5.58
N TYR A 104 -0.44 11.28 -6.18
CA TYR A 104 0.04 10.00 -5.68
C TYR A 104 1.57 9.97 -5.54
N ARG A 105 2.31 10.47 -6.53
CA ARG A 105 3.77 10.57 -6.48
C ARG A 105 4.27 11.40 -5.30
N LYS A 106 3.62 12.51 -4.97
CA LYS A 106 3.99 13.31 -3.79
C LYS A 106 3.79 12.52 -2.50
N ILE A 107 2.63 11.85 -2.37
CA ILE A 107 2.31 11.01 -1.21
C ILE A 107 3.37 9.91 -1.02
N ILE A 108 3.73 9.20 -2.10
CA ILE A 108 4.77 8.17 -2.08
C ILE A 108 6.15 8.75 -1.81
N GLY A 109 6.47 9.94 -2.33
CA GLY A 109 7.71 10.66 -2.00
C GLY A 109 7.88 10.92 -0.51
N THR A 110 6.82 11.39 0.15
CA THR A 110 6.77 11.60 1.60
C THR A 110 6.92 10.28 2.35
N LEU A 111 6.16 9.26 1.98
CA LEU A 111 6.21 7.93 2.60
C LEU A 111 7.63 7.32 2.52
N LYS A 112 8.27 7.37 1.34
CA LYS A 112 9.65 6.90 1.13
C LYS A 112 10.63 7.62 2.05
N THR A 113 10.51 8.94 2.16
CA THR A 113 11.40 9.76 2.98
C THR A 113 11.24 9.43 4.46
N GLN A 114 9.99 9.35 4.94
CA GLN A 114 9.70 8.99 6.33
C GLN A 114 10.20 7.58 6.66
N HIS A 115 9.87 6.61 5.81
CA HIS A 115 10.31 5.23 5.96
C HIS A 115 11.84 5.12 5.99
N ARG A 116 12.52 5.74 5.02
CA ARG A 116 13.99 5.77 4.98
C ARG A 116 14.58 6.42 6.23
N ASN A 117 14.08 7.57 6.66
CA ASN A 117 14.63 8.28 7.81
C ASN A 117 14.46 7.47 9.10
N ARG A 118 13.32 6.80 9.30
CA ARG A 118 13.08 5.94 10.47
C ARG A 118 14.02 4.74 10.55
N TYR A 119 14.49 4.21 9.41
CA TYR A 119 15.36 3.02 9.41
C TYR A 119 16.85 3.30 9.18
N ILE A 120 17.20 4.35 8.43
CA ILE A 120 18.60 4.65 8.04
C ILE A 120 19.25 5.65 9.00
N ALA A 121 18.52 6.61 9.57
CA ALA A 121 19.12 7.64 10.43
C ALA A 121 19.82 7.08 11.67
N HIS A 122 19.45 5.87 12.10
CA HIS A 122 20.09 5.18 13.22
C HIS A 122 21.34 4.37 12.82
N LEU A 123 21.59 4.13 11.53
CA LEU A 123 22.74 3.34 11.04
C LEU A 123 24.02 4.17 10.85
N SER A 124 23.93 5.51 10.89
CA SER A 124 25.09 6.39 10.79
C SER A 124 25.82 6.62 12.13
N GLY A 125 25.39 5.95 13.20
CA GLY A 125 26.06 5.94 14.51
C GLY A 125 26.29 4.51 15.01
N ASN A 126 27.10 4.36 16.06
CA ASN A 126 27.35 3.08 16.76
C ASN A 126 26.12 2.55 17.55
N HIS A 127 24.90 2.88 17.12
CA HIS A 127 23.66 2.50 17.80
C HIS A 127 22.85 1.56 16.91
N TYR A 128 22.27 0.52 17.52
CA TYR A 128 21.32 -0.32 16.82
C TYR A 128 19.97 0.41 16.66
N PRO A 129 19.27 0.25 15.52
CA PRO A 129 17.95 0.85 15.33
C PRO A 129 16.96 0.29 16.35
N ASP A 130 16.11 1.16 16.90
CA ASP A 130 15.04 0.76 17.80
C ASP A 130 13.98 -0.07 17.04
N ALA A 131 13.79 -1.31 17.49
CA ALA A 131 12.87 -2.26 16.88
C ALA A 131 11.40 -1.83 16.99
N PHE A 132 11.05 -0.96 17.96
CA PHE A 132 9.68 -0.48 18.17
C PHE A 132 9.25 0.63 17.21
N LEU A 133 10.19 1.28 16.50
CA LEU A 133 9.88 2.34 15.52
C LEU A 133 8.93 1.87 14.41
N VAL A 134 8.86 0.56 14.16
CA VAL A 134 7.91 -0.02 13.21
C VAL A 134 6.46 0.29 13.58
N THR A 135 6.14 0.40 14.88
CA THR A 135 4.77 0.63 15.37
C THR A 135 4.21 1.99 14.92
N GLU A 136 5.07 2.99 14.73
CA GLU A 136 4.71 4.33 14.25
C GLU A 136 4.33 4.38 12.76
N MET A 137 4.46 3.27 12.03
CA MET A 137 4.07 3.21 10.62
C MET A 137 2.57 3.03 10.40
N VAL A 138 1.81 2.60 11.40
CA VAL A 138 0.37 2.32 11.26
C VAL A 138 -0.38 3.52 10.72
N ASP A 139 -0.15 4.70 11.29
CA ASP A 139 -0.89 5.92 10.94
C ASP A 139 -0.58 6.43 9.53
N GLY A 140 0.62 6.12 9.02
CA GLY A 140 1.11 6.60 7.73
C GLY A 140 0.68 5.76 6.52
N ILE A 141 0.12 4.56 6.72
CA ILE A 141 -0.15 3.60 5.63
C ILE A 141 -1.53 3.79 4.98
N SER A 142 -2.54 4.17 5.75
CA SER A 142 -3.94 4.24 5.29
C SER A 142 -4.15 5.27 4.16
N GLY A 143 -3.52 6.44 4.27
CA GLY A 143 -3.59 7.52 3.27
C GLY A 143 -3.04 7.10 1.91
N PRO A 144 -1.77 6.63 1.81
CA PRO A 144 -1.19 6.11 0.57
C PRO A 144 -1.99 4.97 -0.07
N LEU A 145 -2.52 4.04 0.73
CA LEU A 145 -3.38 2.95 0.22
C LEU A 145 -4.69 3.49 -0.38
N GLY A 146 -5.36 4.42 0.33
CA GLY A 146 -6.57 5.07 -0.17
C GLY A 146 -6.33 5.81 -1.49
N ALA A 147 -5.23 6.58 -1.56
CA ALA A 147 -4.85 7.29 -2.79
C ALA A 147 -4.57 6.33 -3.95
N ALA A 148 -3.90 5.20 -3.69
CA ALA A 148 -3.69 4.16 -4.70
C ALA A 148 -5.02 3.54 -5.15
N LEU A 149 -5.94 3.24 -4.21
CA LEU A 149 -7.26 2.68 -4.48
C LEU A 149 -8.10 3.60 -5.36
N ASP A 150 -8.13 4.89 -5.04
CA ASP A 150 -8.90 5.89 -5.80
C ASP A 150 -8.35 6.00 -7.23
N LEU A 151 -7.03 6.07 -7.37
CA LEU A 151 -6.38 6.21 -8.67
C LEU A 151 -6.55 4.95 -9.54
N ILE A 152 -6.37 3.75 -8.97
CA ILE A 152 -6.60 2.52 -9.72
C ILE A 152 -8.08 2.36 -10.08
N SER A 153 -9.01 2.76 -9.19
CA SER A 153 -10.45 2.68 -9.46
C SER A 153 -10.84 3.63 -10.59
N LEU A 154 -10.18 4.79 -10.69
CA LEU A 154 -10.33 5.72 -11.82
C LEU A 154 -9.83 5.09 -13.14
N ILE A 155 -8.68 4.42 -13.11
CA ILE A 155 -8.08 3.74 -14.28
C ILE A 155 -8.97 2.58 -14.73
N TRP A 156 -9.43 1.76 -13.79
CA TRP A 156 -10.32 0.63 -14.01
C TRP A 156 -11.74 1.06 -14.40
N GLY A 157 -12.11 2.27 -13.97
CA GLY A 157 -13.43 2.91 -13.93
C GLY A 157 -14.53 2.09 -13.30
N ALA A 158 -14.15 1.33 -12.29
CA ALA A 158 -15.05 0.75 -11.33
C ALA A 158 -14.34 0.82 -9.99
N ARG A 159 -15.12 0.96 -8.92
CA ARG A 159 -14.58 0.82 -7.58
C ARG A 159 -14.07 -0.60 -7.41
N LEU A 160 -12.81 -0.75 -7.03
CA LEU A 160 -12.23 -2.05 -6.72
C LEU A 160 -12.57 -2.47 -5.29
N SER A 161 -12.75 -3.78 -5.09
CA SER A 161 -12.85 -4.41 -3.79
C SER A 161 -11.67 -5.35 -3.59
N PHE A 162 -11.15 -5.39 -2.36
CA PHE A 162 -10.10 -6.31 -1.95
C PHE A 162 -10.52 -6.96 -0.65
N GLY A 163 -10.42 -8.29 -0.62
CA GLY A 163 -10.79 -9.04 0.55
C GLY A 163 -10.31 -10.47 0.44
N PHE A 164 -10.52 -11.19 1.53
CA PHE A 164 -10.16 -12.60 1.63
C PHE A 164 -11.31 -13.38 2.26
N HIS A 165 -11.55 -14.57 1.72
CA HIS A 165 -12.58 -15.47 2.19
C HIS A 165 -11.92 -16.69 2.84
N LEU A 166 -12.08 -16.85 4.16
CA LEU A 166 -11.51 -17.96 4.93
C LEU A 166 -12.39 -19.21 4.83
N GLY A 167 -12.54 -19.77 3.64
CA GLY A 167 -13.37 -20.96 3.42
C GLY A 167 -14.88 -20.69 3.51
N SER A 168 -15.67 -21.67 3.04
CA SER A 168 -17.06 -21.47 2.60
C SER A 168 -18.07 -21.05 3.67
N ARG A 169 -17.70 -21.08 4.96
CA ARG A 169 -18.59 -20.72 6.08
C ARG A 169 -18.17 -19.46 6.81
N ASP A 170 -17.01 -18.89 6.49
CA ASP A 170 -16.46 -17.76 7.23
C ASP A 170 -16.87 -16.43 6.59
N ARG A 171 -16.79 -15.38 7.41
CA ARG A 171 -17.00 -14.00 6.94
C ARG A 171 -15.93 -13.64 5.91
N THR A 172 -16.33 -12.91 4.87
CA THR A 172 -15.38 -12.25 3.97
C THR A 172 -14.77 -11.06 4.69
N ILE A 173 -13.44 -11.03 4.76
CA ILE A 173 -12.69 -9.90 5.29
C ILE A 173 -12.58 -8.86 4.17
N ASP A 174 -13.12 -7.67 4.37
CA ASP A 174 -12.94 -6.53 3.47
C ASP A 174 -11.73 -5.72 3.94
N PHE A 175 -10.61 -5.84 3.23
CA PHE A 175 -9.38 -5.16 3.63
C PHE A 175 -9.49 -3.64 3.55
N ILE A 176 -10.32 -3.10 2.66
CA ILE A 176 -10.48 -1.65 2.50
C ILE A 176 -11.20 -1.09 3.72
N ALA A 177 -12.31 -1.70 4.11
CA ALA A 177 -13.07 -1.31 5.30
C ALA A 177 -12.24 -1.47 6.58
N GLU A 178 -11.54 -2.59 6.72
CA GLU A 178 -10.71 -2.89 7.90
C GLU A 178 -9.53 -1.91 8.04
N ILE A 179 -8.96 -1.39 6.95
CA ILE A 179 -7.90 -0.36 7.03
C ILE A 179 -8.46 1.04 7.25
N ALA A 180 -9.61 1.37 6.66
CA ALA A 180 -10.23 2.70 6.76
C ALA A 180 -10.79 3.02 8.15
N SER A 181 -11.20 2.00 8.93
CA SER A 181 -11.79 2.14 10.27
C SER A 181 -10.88 2.77 11.33
N THR A 182 -9.61 3.03 11.00
CA THR A 182 -8.60 3.60 11.89
C THR A 182 -8.64 5.13 11.98
N ARG A 183 -9.65 5.80 11.38
CA ARG A 183 -9.95 7.22 11.63
C ARG A 183 -10.84 7.36 12.86
N SER A 184 -10.28 7.24 14.06
CA SER A 184 -10.95 7.62 15.31
C SER A 184 -9.98 8.38 16.21
#